data_AF-A0A0C9RRK3-F1
#
_entry.id   AF-A0A0C9RRK3-F1
#
_cell.length_a   1.000
_cell.length_b   1.000
_cell.length_c   1.000
_cell.angle_alpha   90.00
_cell.angle_beta   90.00
_cell.angle_gamma   90.00
#
_symmetry.space_group_name_H-M   'P 1'
#
loop_
_entity.id
_entity.type
_entity.pdbx_description
1 polymer ?
#
loop_
_entity_poly.entity_id
_entity_poly.type
_entity_poly.pdbx_seq_one_letter_code
_entity_poly.pdbx_strand_id
1 'polypeptide(L)'
;GDKNTVADALSRMPLPGRVEEEEEETVCVVSTCITHEEFVIETMQDPLLQQVIKWVTSAWPAVKMLPAEAVPFYRVQTELSVVGDLLLRGD
;
A
#
# COMPACT_ATOMS: atom_id res chain seq x y z
N GLY A 1 23.36 16.31 50.94
CA GLY A 1 21.91 16.51 50.91
C GLY A 1 21.33 15.33 50.18
N ASP A 2 21.18 14.23 50.89
CA ASP A 2 20.61 12.99 50.37
C ASP A 2 19.09 13.12 50.31
N LYS A 3 18.51 12.43 49.32
CA LYS A 3 17.08 12.13 49.11
C LYS A 3 16.32 13.11 48.21
N ASN A 4 16.60 13.00 46.91
CA ASN A 4 15.54 13.18 45.91
C ASN A 4 14.97 11.80 45.55
N THR A 5 14.08 11.29 46.39
CA THR A 5 13.29 10.07 46.15
C THR A 5 11.85 10.51 45.89
N VAL A 6 11.60 11.13 44.74
CA VAL A 6 10.26 11.29 44.19
C VAL A 6 10.07 10.04 43.31
N ALA A 7 9.48 8.94 43.79
CA ALA A 7 8.06 8.79 44.12
C ALA A 7 7.14 9.30 42.99
N ASP A 8 7.44 8.90 41.75
CA ASP A 8 6.50 9.01 40.63
C ASP A 8 6.22 7.63 40.04
N ALA A 9 5.81 6.71 40.92
CA ALA A 9 5.26 5.43 40.54
C ALA A 9 4.04 5.19 41.43
N LEU A 10 2.88 5.06 40.78
CA LEU A 10 1.56 4.72 41.31
C LEU A 10 0.71 5.90 41.82
N SER A 11 -0.17 6.40 40.95
CA SER A 11 -1.61 6.28 41.19
C SER A 11 -2.41 6.74 39.97
N ARG A 12 -2.36 5.96 38.89
CA ARG A 12 -3.55 5.85 38.03
C ARG A 12 -4.34 4.64 38.53
N MET A 13 -4.87 4.73 39.75
CA MET A 13 -5.88 3.78 40.20
C MET A 13 -7.05 3.97 39.24
N PRO A 14 -7.41 2.95 38.44
CA PRO A 14 -8.60 3.04 37.61
C PRO A 14 -9.75 3.35 38.56
N LEU A 15 -10.45 4.46 38.34
CA LEU A 15 -11.75 4.62 38.96
C LEU A 15 -12.56 3.38 38.56
N PRO A 16 -13.43 2.82 39.42
CA PRO A 16 -14.48 1.93 38.97
C PRO A 16 -15.46 2.78 38.13
N GLY A 17 -14.98 3.16 36.94
CA GLY A 17 -15.78 3.70 35.88
C GLY A 17 -16.62 2.54 35.40
N ARG A 18 -17.93 2.78 35.33
CA ARG A 18 -18.83 1.99 34.51
C ARG A 18 -18.08 1.67 33.22
N VAL A 19 -17.94 0.38 32.91
CA VAL A 19 -17.60 -0.03 31.55
C VAL A 19 -18.78 0.41 30.72
N GLU A 20 -18.80 1.68 30.35
CA GLU A 20 -19.48 2.06 29.12
C GLU A 20 -18.66 1.31 28.09
N GLU A 21 -19.29 0.31 27.48
CA GLU A 21 -18.76 -0.34 26.30
C GLU A 21 -18.47 0.80 25.34
N GLU A 22 -17.21 1.25 25.28
CA GLU A 22 -16.76 2.15 24.23
C GLU A 22 -17.03 1.34 22.97
N GLU A 23 -18.13 1.69 22.28
CA GLU A 23 -18.44 1.10 20.98
C GLU A 23 -17.22 1.35 20.12
N GLU A 24 -16.47 0.28 19.85
CA GLU A 24 -15.27 0.31 19.04
C GLU A 24 -15.68 0.83 17.65
N GLU A 25 -15.46 2.13 17.41
CA GLU A 25 -15.89 2.80 16.20
C GLU A 25 -15.03 2.25 15.04
N THR A 26 -15.59 1.28 14.33
CA THR A 26 -14.90 0.65 13.21
C THR A 26 -14.93 1.59 12.01
N VAL A 27 -13.84 2.33 11.81
CA VAL A 27 -13.72 3.34 10.74
C VAL A 27 -13.71 2.71 9.34
N CYS A 28 -13.18 1.50 9.20
CA CYS A 28 -13.15 0.77 7.93
C CYS A 28 -12.98 -0.73 8.14
N VAL A 29 -13.79 -1.54 7.47
CA VAL A 29 -13.62 -2.99 7.37
C VAL A 29 -13.15 -3.32 5.95
N VAL A 30 -11.96 -3.90 5.82
CA VAL A 30 -11.48 -4.47 4.56
C VAL A 30 -11.96 -5.91 4.50
N SER A 31 -13.02 -6.16 3.72
CA SER A 31 -13.66 -7.49 3.64
C SER A 31 -13.27 -8.29 2.39
N THR A 32 -12.69 -7.64 1.38
CA THR A 32 -12.26 -8.27 0.15
C THR A 32 -10.76 -8.12 -0.03
N CYS A 33 -10.07 -9.25 -0.10
CA CYS A 33 -8.64 -9.33 -0.37
C CYS A 33 -8.46 -10.10 -1.68
N ILE A 34 -7.58 -9.61 -2.55
CA ILE A 34 -7.14 -10.35 -3.73
C ILE A 34 -5.88 -11.11 -3.31
N THR A 35 -5.80 -12.40 -3.61
CA THR A 35 -4.59 -13.17 -3.38
C THR A 35 -3.48 -12.75 -4.33
N HIS A 36 -2.23 -12.99 -3.95
CA HIS A 36 -1.09 -12.72 -4.84
C HIS A 36 -1.23 -13.47 -6.18
N GLU A 37 -1.70 -14.72 -6.14
CA GLU A 37 -1.89 -15.55 -7.33
C GLU A 37 -2.94 -14.97 -8.28
N GLU A 38 -4.09 -14.55 -7.75
CA GLU A 38 -5.13 -13.87 -8.54
C GLU A 38 -4.58 -12.59 -9.16
N PHE A 39 -3.83 -11.79 -8.40
CA PHE A 39 -3.27 -10.55 -8.92
C PHE A 39 -2.26 -10.79 -10.06
N VAL A 40 -1.40 -11.81 -9.93
CA VAL A 40 -0.49 -12.22 -11.00
C VAL A 40 -1.27 -12.69 -12.22
N ILE A 41 -2.27 -13.55 -12.05
CA ILE A 41 -3.08 -14.09 -13.14
C ILE A 41 -3.76 -12.96 -13.92
N GLU A 42 -4.43 -12.05 -13.22
CA GLU A 42 -5.11 -10.92 -13.85
C GLU A 42 -4.11 -9.99 -14.57
N THR A 43 -2.94 -9.73 -13.96
CA THR A 43 -1.87 -8.93 -14.60
C THR A 43 -1.32 -9.60 -15.86
N MET A 44 -1.23 -10.92 -15.89
CA MET A 44 -0.80 -11.70 -17.05
C MET A 44 -1.85 -11.73 -18.16
N GLN A 45 -3.13 -11.67 -17.82
CA GLN A 45 -4.22 -11.66 -18.78
C GLN A 45 -4.44 -10.29 -19.43
N ASP A 46 -4.02 -9.20 -18.79
CA ASP A 46 -4.11 -7.85 -19.35
C ASP A 46 -3.00 -7.58 -20.40
N PRO A 47 -3.37 -7.43 -21.68
CA PRO A 47 -2.38 -7.21 -22.75
C PRO A 47 -1.62 -5.88 -22.62
N LEU A 48 -2.26 -4.84 -22.07
CA LEU A 48 -1.65 -3.53 -21.87
C LEU A 48 -0.60 -3.61 -20.76
N LEU A 49 -0.91 -4.25 -19.64
CA LEU A 49 0.05 -4.41 -18.54
C LEU A 49 1.24 -5.26 -18.97
N GLN A 50 1.01 -6.34 -19.72
CA GLN A 50 2.09 -7.15 -20.31
C GLN A 50 2.97 -6.33 -21.25
N GLN A 51 2.38 -5.42 -22.01
CA GLN A 51 3.14 -4.53 -22.89
C GLN A 51 3.94 -3.49 -22.11
N VAL A 52 3.37 -2.92 -21.04
CA VAL A 52 4.05 -1.97 -20.16
C VAL A 52 5.20 -2.63 -19.41
N ILE A 53 5.02 -3.85 -18.89
CA ILE A 53 6.08 -4.64 -18.26
C ILE A 53 7.27 -4.82 -19.19
N LYS A 54 7.03 -5.10 -20.48
CA LYS A 54 8.11 -5.18 -21.49
C LYS A 54 8.84 -3.85 -21.65
N TRP A 55 8.13 -2.73 -21.68
CA TRP A 55 8.76 -1.40 -21.81
C TRP A 55 9.56 -1.01 -20.57
N VAL A 56 9.06 -1.32 -19.36
CA VAL A 56 9.76 -1.06 -18.10
C VAL A 56 11.04 -1.88 -17.97
N THR A 57 11.03 -3.14 -18.42
CA THR A 57 12.21 -4.02 -18.37
C THR A 57 13.19 -3.81 -19.52
N SER A 58 12.81 -3.06 -20.56
CA SER A 58 13.67 -2.78 -21.72
C SER A 58 13.80 -1.27 -21.95
N ALA A 59 13.00 -0.73 -22.86
CA ALA A 59 12.94 0.68 -23.15
C ALA A 59 11.53 1.09 -23.57
N TRP A 60 11.15 2.31 -23.20
CA TRP A 60 9.90 2.91 -23.63
C TRP A 60 10.01 3.44 -25.06
N PRO A 61 8.96 3.26 -25.88
CA PRO A 61 8.88 3.90 -27.19
C PRO A 61 8.63 5.41 -27.02
N ALA A 62 8.78 6.16 -28.12
CA ALA A 62 8.44 7.58 -28.12
C ALA A 62 6.96 7.78 -27.78
N VAL A 63 6.64 8.81 -26.98
CA VAL A 63 5.27 9.11 -26.51
C VAL A 63 4.22 9.16 -27.62
N LYS A 64 4.61 9.66 -28.79
CA LYS A 64 3.73 9.78 -29.97
C LYS A 64 3.31 8.43 -30.57
N MET A 65 4.03 7.36 -30.24
CA MET A 65 3.78 6.00 -30.72
C MET A 65 3.05 5.14 -29.67
N LEU A 66 2.83 5.67 -28.46
CA LEU A 66 2.12 4.96 -27.42
C LEU A 66 0.60 4.96 -27.68
N PRO A 67 -0.08 3.85 -27.39
CA PRO A 67 -1.53 3.86 -27.30
C PRO A 67 -1.98 4.81 -26.18
N ALA A 68 -3.18 5.38 -26.32
CA ALA A 68 -3.68 6.39 -25.38
C ALA A 68 -3.76 5.85 -23.94
N GLU A 69 -4.05 4.56 -23.81
CA GLU A 69 -4.17 3.81 -22.57
C GLU A 69 -2.82 3.62 -21.86
N ALA A 70 -1.70 3.66 -22.59
CA ALA A 70 -0.34 3.55 -22.04
C ALA A 70 0.23 4.89 -21.56
N VAL A 71 -0.36 6.02 -21.97
CA VAL A 71 0.14 7.36 -21.62
C VAL A 71 0.22 7.60 -20.11
N PRO A 72 -0.76 7.18 -19.28
CA PRO A 72 -0.66 7.31 -17.82
C PRO A 72 0.56 6.59 -17.26
N PHE A 73 0.87 5.38 -17.74
CA PHE A 73 2.03 4.61 -17.29
C PHE A 73 3.34 5.27 -17.71
N TYR A 74 3.42 5.81 -18.93
CA TYR A 74 4.61 6.55 -19.39
C TYR A 74 4.91 7.78 -18.52
N ARG A 75 3.87 8.50 -18.07
CA ARG A 75 4.05 9.68 -17.21
C ARG A 75 4.75 9.37 -15.89
N VAL A 76 4.57 8.16 -15.38
CA VAL A 76 5.15 7.69 -14.12
C VAL A 76 6.23 6.63 -14.36
N GLN A 77 6.79 6.55 -15.57
CA GLN A 77 7.71 5.45 -15.96
C GLN A 77 8.92 5.27 -15.03
N THR A 78 9.37 6.34 -14.39
CA THR A 78 10.51 6.33 -13.44
C THR A 78 10.14 5.77 -12.07
N GLU A 79 8.84 5.69 -11.77
CA GLU A 79 8.26 5.14 -10.55
C GLU A 79 7.81 3.68 -10.74
N LEU A 80 7.86 3.16 -11.97
CA LEU A 80 7.42 1.81 -12.30
C LEU A 80 8.54 0.79 -12.14
N SER A 81 8.19 -0.35 -11.55
CA SER A 81 9.08 -1.49 -11.36
C SER A 81 8.35 -2.80 -11.65
N VAL A 82 9.10 -3.83 -12.04
CA VAL A 82 8.56 -5.17 -12.31
C VAL A 82 9.13 -6.15 -11.30
N VAL A 83 8.25 -6.83 -10.57
CA VAL A 83 8.59 -7.83 -9.55
C VAL A 83 7.70 -9.05 -9.73
N GLY A 84 8.29 -10.21 -10.08
CA GLY A 84 7.54 -11.48 -10.18
C GLY A 84 6.28 -11.38 -11.06
N ASP A 85 6.43 -10.83 -12.26
CA ASP A 85 5.36 -10.61 -13.25
C ASP A 85 4.29 -9.55 -12.87
N LEU A 86 4.49 -8.83 -11.78
CA LEU A 86 3.66 -7.69 -11.38
C LEU A 86 4.29 -6.37 -11.80
N LEU A 87 3.44 -5.44 -12.25
CA LEU A 87 3.80 -4.04 -12.46
C LEU A 87 3.42 -3.24 -11.22
N LEU A 88 4.41 -2.67 -10.54
CA LEU A 88 4.22 -1.92 -9.30
C LEU A 88 4.70 -0.48 -9.48
N ARG A 89 3.99 0.45 -8.84
CA ARG A 89 4.38 1.86 -8.74
C ARG A 89 4.91 2.14 -7.34
N GLY A 90 6.12 2.67 -7.24
CA GLY A 90 6.69 3.21 -6.00
C GLY A 90 6.35 4.69 -5.80
N ASP A 91 6.58 5.18 -4.57
CA ASP A 91 6.55 6.60 -4.21
C ASP A 91 7.91 7.29 -4.42
#